data_AF-A0A522N3L3-F1
#
_entry.id   AF-A0A522N3L3-F1
#
_cell.length_a   1.000
_cell.length_b   1.000
_cell.length_c   1.000
_cell.angle_alpha   90.00
_cell.angle_beta   90.00
_cell.angle_gamma   90.00
#
_symmetry.space_group_name_H-M   'P 1'
#
loop_
_entity.id
_entity.type
_entity.pdbx_description
1 polymer ?
#
loop_
_entity_poly.entity_id
_entity_poly.type
_entity_poly.pdbx_seq_one_letter_code
_entity_poly.pdbx_strand_id
1 'polypeptide(L)'
;MIHMQGEQPLLADLPALPTAGDVCLVCTNLRTVDGKRPVFIDASRNTFVIPIGHIRFIEIAEDRQQPGSAAAAAGGAAPEEVLQLPAGEAPELDLDEEFLRRIREV
;
A
#
# COMPACT_ATOMS: atom_id res chain seq x y z
N MET A 1 -4.75 -8.25 -1.43
CA MET A 1 -6.20 -8.28 -1.71
C MET A 1 -6.89 -9.03 -0.57
N ILE A 2 -7.99 -8.49 -0.05
CA ILE A 2 -8.73 -9.05 1.09
C ILE A 2 -10.03 -9.64 0.54
N HIS A 3 -10.24 -10.93 0.77
CA HIS A 3 -11.45 -11.64 0.37
C HIS A 3 -12.32 -11.88 1.59
N MET A 4 -13.37 -11.08 1.77
CA MET A 4 -14.34 -11.27 2.85
C MET A 4 -15.41 -12.30 2.47
N GLN A 5 -16.10 -12.85 3.46
CA GLN A 5 -17.26 -13.73 3.26
C GLN A 5 -18.45 -12.93 2.71
N GLY A 6 -19.05 -13.41 1.62
CA GLY A 6 -20.25 -12.79 1.03
C GLY A 6 -20.03 -11.43 0.33
N GLU A 7 -18.79 -10.94 0.28
CA GLU A 7 -18.47 -9.60 -0.24
C GLU A 7 -17.51 -9.67 -1.43
N GLN A 8 -17.52 -8.61 -2.24
CA GLN A 8 -16.55 -8.42 -3.32
C GLN A 8 -15.14 -8.18 -2.75
N PRO A 9 -14.07 -8.65 -3.42
CA PRO A 9 -12.69 -8.44 -2.97
C PRO A 9 -12.33 -6.96 -2.88
N LEU A 10 -11.48 -6.63 -1.91
CA LEU A 10 -10.97 -5.27 -1.69
C LEU A 10 -9.44 -5.26 -1.76
N LEU A 11 -8.89 -4.15 -2.24
CA LEU A 11 -7.48 -3.85 -2.14
C LEU A 11 -7.26 -2.95 -0.93
N ALA A 12 -6.17 -3.19 -0.23
CA ALA A 12 -5.73 -2.40 0.91
C ALA A 12 -4.22 -2.47 0.99
N ASP A 13 -3.64 -1.49 1.67
CA ASP A 13 -2.21 -1.45 1.94
C ASP A 13 -1.98 -1.94 3.37
N LEU A 14 -1.02 -2.84 3.53
CA LEU A 14 -0.67 -3.43 4.81
C LEU A 14 0.58 -2.72 5.36
N PRO A 15 0.50 -2.07 6.54
CA PRO A 15 1.68 -1.47 7.15
C PRO A 15 2.71 -2.52 7.59
N ALA A 16 2.24 -3.74 7.89
CA ALA A 16 3.04 -4.91 8.19
C ALA A 16 2.29 -6.18 7.77
N LEU A 17 3.02 -7.26 7.52
CA LEU A 17 2.40 -8.56 7.25
C LEU A 17 1.69 -9.09 8.50
N PRO A 18 0.50 -9.71 8.37
CA PRO A 18 -0.15 -10.39 9.48
C PRO A 18 0.65 -11.62 9.91
N THR A 19 0.59 -11.91 11.20
CA THR A 19 1.15 -13.10 11.85
C THR A 19 0.04 -14.09 12.20
N ALA A 20 0.41 -15.35 12.49
CA ALA A 20 -0.56 -16.38 12.86
C ALA A 20 -1.28 -16.10 14.20
N GLY A 21 -0.78 -15.17 15.02
CA GLY A 21 -1.37 -14.81 16.31
C GLY A 21 -2.35 -13.63 16.24
N ASP A 22 -2.46 -12.96 15.10
CA ASP A 22 -3.34 -11.82 14.96
C ASP A 22 -4.82 -12.24 15.00
N VAL A 23 -5.66 -11.41 15.60
CA VAL A 23 -7.12 -11.59 15.63
C VAL A 23 -7.83 -10.65 14.65
N CYS A 24 -7.12 -9.62 14.20
CA CYS A 24 -7.61 -8.61 13.26
C CYS A 24 -6.53 -8.31 12.22
N LEU A 25 -6.97 -7.98 11.01
CA LEU A 25 -6.15 -7.36 9.99
C LEU A 25 -6.22 -5.84 10.12
N VAL A 26 -5.06 -5.20 10.25
CA VAL A 26 -4.94 -3.73 10.25
C VAL A 26 -4.44 -3.29 8.89
N CYS A 27 -5.17 -2.40 8.22
CA CYS A 27 -4.80 -1.92 6.88
C CYS A 27 -5.24 -0.47 6.64
N THR A 28 -4.72 0.13 5.58
CA THR A 28 -5.06 1.49 5.13
C THR A 28 -5.39 1.48 3.63
N ASN A 29 -5.80 2.63 3.08
CA ASN A 29 -6.03 2.82 1.65
C ASN A 29 -7.02 1.80 1.05
N LEU A 30 -8.13 1.54 1.76
CA LEU A 30 -9.12 0.56 1.33
C LEU A 30 -9.80 1.04 0.04
N ARG A 31 -9.78 0.18 -0.98
CA ARG A 31 -10.28 0.45 -2.33
C ARG A 31 -10.87 -0.80 -2.96
N THR A 32 -11.85 -0.64 -3.84
CA THR A 32 -12.36 -1.70 -4.71
C THR A 32 -11.27 -2.12 -5.72
N VAL A 33 -11.48 -3.23 -6.44
CA VAL A 33 -10.52 -3.73 -7.43
C VAL A 33 -10.27 -2.72 -8.57
N ASP A 34 -11.27 -1.90 -8.92
CA ASP A 34 -11.15 -0.78 -9.86
C ASP A 34 -10.54 0.49 -9.24
N GLY A 35 -10.06 0.42 -8.00
CA GLY A 35 -9.33 1.49 -7.32
C GLY A 35 -10.21 2.57 -6.68
N LYS A 36 -11.53 2.42 -6.68
CA LYS A 36 -12.45 3.41 -6.08
C LYS A 36 -12.63 3.21 -4.58
N ARG A 37 -13.08 4.26 -3.89
CA ARG A 37 -13.50 4.17 -2.49
C ARG A 37 -14.78 3.33 -2.38
N PRO A 38 -14.82 2.27 -1.55
CA PRO A 38 -16.06 1.54 -1.27
C PRO A 38 -17.14 2.46 -0.67
N VAL A 39 -18.40 2.22 -1.03
CA VAL A 39 -19.53 3.07 -0.62
C VAL A 39 -19.79 3.07 0.88
N PHE A 40 -19.35 2.03 1.59
CA PHE A 40 -19.59 1.83 3.02
C PHE A 40 -18.47 2.39 3.92
N ILE A 41 -17.44 3.03 3.36
CA ILE A 41 -16.39 3.71 4.14
C ILE A 41 -16.43 5.21 3.91
N ASP A 42 -16.09 6.01 4.91
CA ASP A 42 -16.08 7.47 4.80
C ASP A 42 -14.85 8.02 4.03
N ALA A 43 -13.64 7.56 4.38
CA ALA A 43 -12.42 7.97 3.70
C ALA A 43 -11.45 6.79 3.53
N SER A 44 -10.88 6.64 2.33
CA SER A 44 -9.91 5.56 2.05
C SER A 44 -8.63 5.68 2.88
N ARG A 45 -8.27 6.87 3.35
CA ARG A 45 -7.08 7.11 4.18
C ARG A 45 -7.24 6.69 5.66
N ASN A 46 -8.42 6.21 6.06
CA ASN A 46 -8.61 5.74 7.43
C ASN A 46 -7.80 4.45 7.70
N THR A 47 -7.57 4.19 8.99
CA THR A 47 -7.11 2.87 9.44
C THR A 47 -8.32 1.98 9.61
N PHE A 48 -8.27 0.80 8.98
CA PHE A 48 -9.31 -0.20 9.06
C PHE A 48 -8.83 -1.35 9.92
N VAL A 49 -9.68 -1.81 10.83
CA VAL A 49 -9.45 -2.98 11.68
C VAL A 49 -10.54 -3.98 11.33
N ILE A 50 -10.15 -5.05 10.63
CA ILE A 50 -11.08 -6.06 10.13
C ILE A 50 -10.84 -7.36 10.92
N PRO A 51 -11.83 -7.90 11.65
CA PRO A 51 -11.63 -9.15 12.38
C PRO A 51 -11.36 -10.30 11.39
N ILE A 52 -10.32 -11.10 11.67
CA ILE A 52 -9.88 -12.17 10.74
C ILE A 52 -10.98 -13.22 10.53
N GLY A 53 -11.87 -13.44 11.50
CA GLY A 53 -13.00 -14.37 11.38
C GLY A 53 -13.97 -14.06 10.23
N HIS A 54 -13.97 -12.84 9.68
CA HIS A 54 -14.80 -12.46 8.52
C HIS A 54 -14.06 -12.56 7.18
N ILE A 55 -12.75 -12.83 7.22
CA ILE A 55 -11.88 -12.93 6.04
C ILE A 55 -11.76 -14.41 5.64
N ARG A 56 -12.00 -14.71 4.36
CA ARG A 56 -11.75 -16.04 3.78
C ARG A 56 -10.28 -16.32 3.61
N PHE A 57 -9.59 -15.39 2.96
CA PHE A 57 -8.14 -15.40 2.76
C PHE A 57 -7.66 -14.01 2.34
N ILE A 58 -6.35 -13.83 2.36
CA ILE A 58 -5.66 -12.60 1.95
C ILE A 58 -4.61 -13.00 0.92
N GLU A 59 -4.61 -12.32 -0.22
CA GLU A 59 -3.53 -12.43 -1.21
C GLU A 59 -2.51 -11.31 -1.01
N ILE A 60 -1.23 -11.66 -0.95
CA ILE A 60 -0.12 -10.73 -0.77
C ILE A 60 0.80 -10.90 -1.98
N ALA A 61 0.93 -9.86 -2.80
CA ALA A 61 1.78 -9.89 -4.00
C ALA A 61 3.25 -9.78 -3.61
N GLU A 62 4.10 -10.61 -4.22
CA GLU A 62 5.55 -10.66 -3.93
C GLU A 62 6.27 -9.35 -4.27
N ASP A 63 5.84 -8.63 -5.33
CA ASP A 63 6.50 -7.39 -5.78
C ASP A 63 6.24 -6.17 -4.87
N ARG A 64 5.19 -6.25 -4.02
CA ARG A 64 4.75 -5.17 -3.14
C ARG A 64 5.23 -5.32 -1.71
N GLN A 65 6.09 -6.30 -1.44
CA GLN A 65 6.87 -6.36 -0.21
C GLN A 65 7.96 -5.27 -0.25
N GLN A 66 7.55 -4.00 -0.17
CA GLN A 66 8.48 -2.97 0.25
C GLN A 66 8.84 -3.30 1.70
N PRO A 67 10.13 -3.53 2.06
CA PRO A 67 10.50 -3.70 3.45
C PRO A 67 10.12 -2.41 4.20
N GLY A 68 9.04 -2.47 4.96
CA GLY A 68 8.53 -1.35 5.73
C GLY A 68 9.55 -0.94 6.78
N SER A 69 10.11 0.26 6.60
CA SER A 69 10.36 1.27 7.62
C SER A 69 9.84 0.89 9.02
N ALA A 70 10.64 0.14 9.77
CA ALA A 70 10.39 -0.18 11.18
C ALA A 70 10.74 1.00 12.12
N ALA A 71 10.92 2.22 11.59
CA ALA A 71 11.51 3.33 12.34
C ALA A 71 10.49 4.38 12.88
N ALA A 72 9.19 4.27 12.57
CA ALA A 72 8.24 5.35 12.88
C ALA A 72 7.39 5.14 14.15
N ALA A 73 7.72 4.18 15.02
CA ALA A 73 6.97 3.91 16.24
C ALA A 73 7.81 4.13 17.52
N ALA A 74 8.40 5.31 17.66
CA ALA A 74 8.86 5.81 18.96
C ALA A 74 8.89 7.35 18.99
N GLY A 75 7.90 7.95 19.66
CA GLY A 75 8.07 9.25 20.32
C GLY A 75 7.37 10.46 19.70
N GLY A 76 6.43 11.02 20.46
CA GLY A 76 6.35 12.47 20.71
C GLY A 76 5.68 13.35 19.65
N ALA A 77 4.83 14.26 20.11
CA ALA A 77 4.13 15.24 19.28
C ALA A 77 5.03 16.40 18.78
N ALA A 78 4.68 16.89 17.58
CA ALA A 78 4.96 18.18 16.92
C ALA A 78 6.33 18.38 16.20
N PRO A 79 6.43 19.30 15.20
CA PRO A 79 5.44 19.87 14.26
C PRO A 79 5.75 19.48 12.79
N GLU A 80 4.88 19.88 11.85
CA GLU A 80 5.07 19.69 10.40
C GLU A 80 6.43 20.21 9.90
N GLU A 81 7.36 19.31 9.57
CA GLU A 81 8.43 19.61 8.62
C GLU A 81 7.90 19.40 7.21
N VAL A 82 7.53 20.51 6.59
CA VAL A 82 7.46 20.61 5.13
C VAL A 82 8.84 20.26 4.60
N LEU A 83 8.99 19.07 4.02
CA LEU A 83 10.16 18.73 3.20
C LEU A 83 10.16 19.67 1.99
N GLN A 84 10.81 20.81 2.16
CA GLN A 84 11.15 21.71 1.07
C GLN A 84 12.13 20.95 0.16
N LEU A 85 11.60 20.36 -0.92
CA LEU A 85 12.44 19.91 -2.03
C LEU A 85 13.22 21.14 -2.52
N PRO A 86 14.56 21.09 -2.62
CA PRO A 86 15.29 22.15 -3.29
C PRO A 86 14.75 22.23 -4.72
N ALA A 87 14.32 23.43 -5.13
CA ALA A 87 13.99 23.71 -6.52
C ALA A 87 15.30 23.64 -7.33
N GLY A 88 15.64 22.44 -7.78
CA GLY A 88 16.75 22.15 -8.68
C GLY A 88 16.31 21.03 -9.60
N GLU A 89 16.35 21.31 -10.90
CA GLU A 89 16.14 20.44 -12.06
C GLU A 89 15.80 18.98 -11.73
N ALA A 90 14.62 18.53 -12.15
CA ALA A 90 14.42 17.09 -12.36
C ALA A 90 15.53 16.61 -13.32
N PRO A 91 16.31 15.56 -13.00
CA PRO A 91 17.24 15.02 -13.97
C PRO A 91 16.44 14.58 -15.20
N GLU A 92 16.74 15.19 -16.35
CA GLU A 92 16.33 14.67 -17.65
C GLU A 92 16.91 13.25 -17.76
N LEU A 93 16.06 12.26 -17.53
CA LEU A 93 16.43 10.87 -17.74
C LEU A 93 16.41 10.63 -19.25
N ASP A 94 17.54 10.92 -19.91
CA ASP A 94 17.77 10.54 -21.30
C ASP A 94 17.81 9.01 -21.37
N LEU A 95 16.68 8.42 -21.75
CA LEU A 95 16.58 7.00 -22.06
C LEU A 95 17.46 6.71 -23.27
N ASP A 96 18.44 5.83 -23.08
CA ASP A 96 19.43 5.44 -24.06
C ASP A 96 18.81 4.57 -25.17
N GLU A 97 19.18 4.84 -26.43
CA GLU A 97 18.70 4.03 -27.58
C GLU A 97 19.09 2.55 -27.49
N GLU A 98 20.17 2.24 -26.76
CA GLU A 98 20.64 0.86 -26.56
C GLU A 98 19.64 0.05 -25.72
N PHE A 99 19.07 0.65 -24.67
CA PHE A 99 18.05 0.03 -23.84
C PHE A 99 16.76 -0.27 -24.64
N LEU A 100 16.35 0.67 -25.49
CA LEU A 100 15.17 0.49 -26.36
C LEU A 100 15.37 -0.64 -27.39
N ARG A 101 16.60 -0.86 -27.87
CA ARG A 101 16.89 -1.99 -28.77
C ARG A 101 16.78 -3.32 -28.05
N ARG A 102 17.32 -3.42 -26.83
CA ARG A 102 17.32 -4.66 -26.04
C ARG A 102 15.91 -5.16 -25.69
N ILE A 103 14.95 -4.25 -25.48
CA ILE A 103 13.54 -4.62 -25.21
C ILE A 103 12.85 -5.18 -26.46
N ARG A 104 13.22 -4.72 -27.68
CA ARG A 104 12.57 -5.15 -28.93
C ARG A 104 13.03 -6.52 -29.44
N GLU A 105 14.14 -7.03 -28.92
CA GLU A 105 14.70 -8.32 -29.32
C GLU A 105 14.23 -9.51 -28.45
N VAL A 106 13.28 -9.28 -27.52
CA VAL A 106 12.67 -10.30 -26.65
C VAL A 106 11.26 -10.65 -27.10
#